data_AF-A0A2E8XQU9-F1
#
_entry.id   AF-A0A2E8XQU9-F1
#
_cell.length_a   1.000
_cell.length_b   1.000
_cell.length_c   1.000
_cell.angle_alpha   90.00
_cell.angle_beta   90.00
_cell.angle_gamma   90.00
#
_symmetry.space_group_name_H-M   'P 1'
#
loop_
_entity.id
_entity.type
_entity.pdbx_description
1 polymer ?
#
loop_
_entity_poly.entity_id
_entity_poly.type
_entity_poly.pdbx_seq_one_letter_code
_entity_poly.pdbx_strand_id
1 'polypeptide(L)'
;MHQFRGDHESQSSEAYQRSPVRLIFEGSPGIRRRLLGPDYPCDFPILDDLDAQGITDHVILPIPFSDGQSFACSWSPQAPEGFPEEAITRIQQLMPAFSLVLEILAMRMIACNLMDTYLGHSAGERVIDGEIYRA
;
A
#
# COMPACT_ATOMS: atom_id res chain seq x y z
N MET A 1 11.54 8.06 14.43
CA MET A 1 10.49 7.08 14.09
C MET A 1 10.02 7.44 12.69
N HIS A 2 10.34 6.59 11.70
CA HIS A 2 10.16 6.89 10.27
C HIS A 2 8.68 7.07 9.95
N GLN A 3 8.32 8.28 9.52
CA GLN A 3 7.04 8.57 8.88
C GLN A 3 6.95 7.72 7.61
N PHE A 4 5.85 6.99 7.39
CA PHE A 4 5.51 6.41 6.08
C PHE A 4 5.06 7.51 5.08
N ARG A 5 5.68 8.69 5.16
CA ARG A 5 5.71 9.65 4.07
C ARG A 5 6.95 9.24 3.31
N GLY A 6 6.83 8.74 2.08
CA GLY A 6 8.03 8.48 1.28
C GLY A 6 8.89 9.73 1.33
N ASP A 7 10.07 9.63 1.96
CA ASP A 7 10.98 10.76 2.12
C ASP A 7 11.16 11.39 0.73
N HIS A 8 11.16 12.72 0.60
CA HIS A 8 11.37 13.35 -0.72
C HIS A 8 12.64 12.81 -1.40
N GLU A 9 13.63 12.40 -0.62
CA GLU A 9 14.83 11.69 -1.08
C GLU A 9 14.52 10.31 -1.68
N SER A 10 13.62 9.52 -1.08
CA SER A 10 13.24 8.20 -1.61
C SER A 10 12.49 8.31 -2.94
N GLN A 11 11.73 9.39 -3.16
CA GLN A 11 11.02 9.65 -4.42
C GLN A 11 11.95 10.19 -5.53
N SER A 12 13.09 10.79 -5.17
CA SER A 12 14.11 11.22 -6.13
C SER A 12 15.05 10.09 -6.58
N SER A 13 15.04 8.97 -5.86
CA SER A 13 15.86 7.80 -6.17
C SER A 13 15.53 7.21 -7.54
N GLU A 14 16.57 6.80 -8.28
CA GLU A 14 16.42 6.10 -9.56
C GLU A 14 15.55 4.84 -9.43
N ALA A 15 15.62 4.15 -8.28
CA ALA A 15 14.80 2.98 -7.99
C ALA A 15 13.30 3.32 -7.96
N TYR A 16 12.92 4.47 -7.41
CA TYR A 16 11.53 4.94 -7.42
C TYR A 16 11.11 5.39 -8.82
N GLN A 17 11.99 6.10 -9.54
CA GLN A 17 11.71 6.58 -10.90
C GLN A 17 11.41 5.45 -11.88
N ARG A 18 12.00 4.26 -11.65
CA ARG A 18 11.81 3.04 -12.44
C ARG A 18 10.79 2.07 -11.82
N SER A 19 10.10 2.45 -10.75
CA SER A 19 9.13 1.61 -10.05
C SER A 19 7.70 1.84 -10.56
N PRO A 20 6.88 0.78 -10.68
CA PRO A 20 5.46 0.94 -11.01
C PRO A 20 4.69 1.72 -9.94
N VAL A 21 5.18 1.79 -8.71
CA VAL A 21 4.60 2.58 -7.60
C VAL A 21 4.52 4.07 -7.97
N ARG A 22 5.51 4.58 -8.70
CA ARG A 22 5.52 5.98 -9.15
C ARG A 22 4.28 6.31 -9.96
N LEU A 23 3.94 5.46 -10.93
CA LEU A 23 2.79 5.67 -11.79
C LEU A 23 1.48 5.64 -11.00
N ILE A 24 1.40 4.83 -9.93
CA ILE A 24 0.24 4.82 -9.03
C ILE A 24 0.12 6.17 -8.29
N PHE A 25 1.24 6.73 -7.81
CA PHE A 25 1.23 8.04 -7.16
C PHE A 25 1.02 9.21 -8.14
N GLU A 26 1.32 9.02 -9.42
CA GLU A 26 0.98 9.95 -10.51
C GLU A 26 -0.48 9.82 -10.98
N GLY A 27 -1.28 8.93 -10.39
CA GLY A 27 -2.72 8.83 -10.62
C GLY A 27 -3.17 7.67 -11.52
N SER A 28 -2.30 6.68 -11.78
CA SER A 28 -2.72 5.45 -12.46
C SER A 28 -3.83 4.74 -11.66
N PRO A 29 -4.92 4.28 -12.31
CA PRO A 29 -6.00 3.55 -11.65
C PRO A 29 -5.58 2.13 -11.19
N GLY A 30 -4.40 1.68 -11.62
CA GLY A 30 -3.88 0.35 -11.34
C GLY A 30 -3.03 -0.16 -12.49
N ILE A 31 -2.05 -1.00 -12.17
CA ILE A 31 -1.16 -1.63 -13.15
C ILE A 31 -1.20 -3.13 -12.93
N ARG A 32 -1.27 -3.88 -14.02
CA ARG A 32 -1.13 -5.34 -14.02
C ARG A 32 -0.13 -5.78 -15.05
N ARG A 33 0.76 -6.69 -14.68
CA ARG A 33 1.75 -7.33 -15.54
C ARG A 33 1.65 -8.83 -15.34
N ARG A 34 1.15 -9.54 -16.34
CA ARG A 34 1.22 -11.00 -16.38
C ARG A 34 2.62 -11.39 -16.82
N LEU A 35 3.33 -12.16 -16.02
CA LEU A 35 4.71 -12.61 -16.25
C LEU A 35 4.72 -14.00 -16.88
N LEU A 36 3.75 -14.28 -17.75
CA LEU A 36 3.57 -15.57 -18.40
C LEU A 36 3.83 -15.44 -19.90
N GLY A 37 4.73 -16.28 -20.42
CA GLY A 37 5.08 -16.32 -21.84
C GLY A 37 6.29 -15.44 -22.21
N PRO A 38 6.78 -15.55 -23.44
CA PRO A 38 8.06 -14.95 -23.85
C PRO A 38 8.01 -13.42 -24.04
N ASP A 39 6.82 -12.82 -24.19
CA ASP A 39 6.64 -11.43 -24.62
C ASP A 39 5.96 -10.55 -23.55
N TYR A 40 6.11 -10.88 -22.25
CA TYR A 40 5.56 -9.97 -21.24
C TYR A 40 6.34 -8.63 -21.24
N PRO A 41 5.65 -7.49 -21.10
CA PRO A 41 6.31 -6.19 -21.07
C PRO A 41 7.16 -6.10 -19.80
N CYS A 42 8.49 -6.08 -19.95
CA CYS A 42 9.45 -5.82 -18.89
C CYS A 42 9.76 -4.32 -18.80
N ASP A 43 8.73 -3.55 -18.43
CA ASP A 43 8.81 -2.09 -18.33
C ASP A 43 9.28 -1.60 -16.94
N PHE A 44 9.38 -2.51 -15.96
CA PHE A 44 9.90 -2.22 -14.63
C PHE A 44 10.95 -3.26 -14.21
N PRO A 45 12.12 -2.85 -13.67
CA PRO A 45 13.17 -3.78 -13.23
C PRO A 45 12.72 -4.79 -12.17
N ILE A 46 11.75 -4.41 -11.33
CA ILE A 46 11.20 -5.31 -10.30
C ILE A 46 10.54 -6.56 -10.90
N LEU A 47 10.11 -6.53 -12.18
CA LEU A 47 9.49 -7.69 -12.82
C LEU A 47 10.48 -8.83 -13.02
N ASP A 48 11.75 -8.53 -13.32
CA ASP A 48 12.81 -9.54 -13.44
C ASP A 48 13.05 -10.26 -12.11
N ASP A 49 13.07 -9.50 -11.01
CA ASP A 49 13.22 -10.04 -9.65
C ASP A 49 12.02 -10.89 -9.23
N LEU A 50 10.81 -10.51 -9.65
CA LEU A 50 9.58 -11.23 -9.38
C LEU A 50 9.51 -12.52 -10.20
N ASP A 51 9.87 -12.49 -11.47
CA ASP A 51 9.94 -13.66 -12.34
C ASP A 51 10.96 -14.68 -11.80
N ALA A 52 12.14 -14.22 -11.35
CA ALA A 52 13.14 -15.05 -10.68
C ALA A 52 12.62 -15.70 -9.39
N GLN A 53 11.60 -15.12 -8.74
CA GLN A 53 10.92 -15.67 -7.57
C GLN A 53 9.71 -16.58 -7.92
N GLY A 54 9.50 -16.86 -9.20
CA GLY A 54 8.39 -17.68 -9.68
C GLY A 54 7.03 -16.99 -9.61
N ILE A 55 7.01 -15.66 -9.58
CA ILE A 55 5.79 -14.87 -9.64
C ILE A 55 5.30 -14.82 -11.08
N THR A 56 4.01 -15.05 -11.28
CA THR A 56 3.41 -15.20 -12.61
C THR A 56 2.47 -14.05 -12.98
N ASP A 57 2.08 -13.25 -12.00
CA ASP A 57 1.23 -12.08 -12.18
C ASP A 57 1.64 -11.04 -11.14
N HIS A 58 1.64 -9.77 -11.52
CA HIS A 58 1.94 -8.66 -10.63
C HIS A 58 0.90 -7.57 -10.82
N VAL A 59 0.12 -7.32 -9.79
CA VAL A 59 -0.95 -6.31 -9.77
C VAL A 59 -0.60 -5.28 -8.73
N ILE A 60 -0.74 -4.01 -9.04
CA ILE A 60 -0.59 -2.91 -8.08
C ILE A 60 -1.75 -1.93 -8.23
N LEU A 61 -2.40 -1.60 -7.12
CA LEU A 61 -3.59 -0.74 -7.06
C LEU A 61 -3.37 0.41 -6.07
N PRO A 62 -3.97 1.59 -6.33
CA PRO A 62 -3.97 2.69 -5.38
C PRO A 62 -4.85 2.40 -4.16
N ILE A 63 -4.46 2.96 -3.02
CA ILE A 63 -5.22 3.01 -1.77
C ILE A 63 -5.40 4.49 -1.42
N PRO A 64 -6.49 5.12 -1.87
CA PRO A 64 -6.75 6.53 -1.60
C PRO A 64 -7.31 6.69 -0.18
N PHE A 65 -6.70 7.57 0.60
CA PHE A 65 -7.25 8.05 1.88
C PHE A 65 -8.06 9.33 1.68
N SER A 66 -8.98 9.61 2.60
CA SER A 66 -9.88 10.76 2.50
C SER A 66 -9.18 12.11 2.62
N ASP A 67 -7.98 12.15 3.21
CA ASP A 67 -7.14 13.34 3.37
C ASP A 67 -6.32 13.70 2.12
N GLY A 68 -6.50 12.95 1.02
CA GLY A 68 -5.78 13.13 -0.24
C GLY A 68 -4.44 12.40 -0.30
N GLN A 69 -4.02 11.72 0.77
CA GLN A 69 -2.90 10.79 0.69
C GLN A 69 -3.30 9.56 -0.15
N SER A 70 -2.32 8.98 -0.84
CA SER A 70 -2.50 7.74 -1.58
C SER A 70 -1.33 6.82 -1.33
N PHE A 71 -1.65 5.55 -1.06
CA PHE A 71 -0.68 4.48 -0.93
C PHE A 71 -0.83 3.52 -2.10
N ALA A 72 0.11 2.60 -2.25
CA ALA A 72 0.04 1.55 -3.24
C ALA A 72 0.10 0.19 -2.55
N CYS A 73 -0.69 -0.76 -3.00
CA CYS A 73 -0.60 -2.15 -2.58
C CYS A 73 -0.46 -3.03 -3.80
N SER A 74 0.42 -4.02 -3.69
CA SER A 74 0.70 -4.97 -4.76
C SER A 74 0.38 -6.40 -4.35
N TRP A 75 -0.11 -7.18 -5.32
CA TRP A 75 -0.36 -8.61 -5.21
C TRP A 75 0.44 -9.35 -6.27
N SER A 76 1.18 -10.36 -5.83
CA SER A 76 2.13 -11.12 -6.67
C SER A 76 1.99 -12.63 -6.40
N PRO A 77 1.04 -13.34 -7.02
CA PRO A 77 0.87 -14.77 -6.81
C PRO A 77 1.98 -15.57 -7.49
N GLN A 78 2.27 -16.74 -6.91
CA GLN A 78 3.10 -17.80 -7.52
C GLN A 78 2.24 -18.89 -8.18
N ALA A 79 0.94 -18.65 -8.36
CA ALA A 79 0.05 -19.61 -9.01
C ALA A 79 0.46 -19.80 -10.48
N PRO A 80 0.55 -21.03 -11.03
CA PRO A 80 1.04 -21.26 -12.39
C PRO A 80 0.32 -20.45 -13.48
N GLU A 81 -0.97 -20.23 -13.31
CA GLU A 81 -1.85 -19.48 -14.22
C GLU A 81 -1.98 -17.98 -13.91
N GLY A 82 -1.33 -17.49 -12.85
CA GLY A 82 -1.49 -16.13 -12.36
C GLY A 82 -2.87 -15.88 -11.75
N PHE A 83 -3.33 -14.62 -11.73
CA PHE A 83 -4.68 -14.33 -11.26
C PHE A 83 -5.73 -14.60 -12.35
N PRO A 84 -6.82 -15.33 -12.06
CA PRO A 84 -7.97 -15.33 -12.95
C PRO A 84 -8.59 -13.93 -12.99
N GLU A 85 -9.21 -13.57 -14.12
CA GLU A 85 -9.76 -12.22 -14.31
C GLU A 85 -10.81 -11.86 -13.25
N GLU A 86 -11.62 -12.84 -12.86
CA GLU A 86 -12.61 -12.68 -11.80
C GLU A 86 -11.97 -12.34 -10.45
N ALA A 87 -10.80 -12.90 -10.12
CA ALA A 87 -10.10 -12.56 -8.88
C ALA A 87 -9.65 -11.10 -8.89
N ILE A 88 -9.15 -10.60 -10.03
CA ILE A 88 -8.77 -9.18 -10.16
C ILE A 88 -9.98 -8.28 -9.98
N THR A 89 -11.11 -8.59 -10.61
CA THR A 89 -12.36 -7.83 -10.42
C THR A 89 -12.78 -7.82 -8.95
N ARG A 90 -12.72 -8.96 -8.26
CA ARG A 90 -13.04 -9.04 -6.83
C ARG A 90 -12.08 -8.23 -5.96
N ILE A 91 -10.78 -8.25 -6.25
CA ILE A 91 -9.78 -7.41 -5.56
C ILE A 91 -10.13 -5.94 -5.74
N GLN A 92 -10.38 -5.50 -6.97
CA GLN A 92 -10.75 -4.11 -7.27
C GLN A 92 -12.04 -3.68 -6.56
N GLN A 93 -13.05 -4.56 -6.50
CA GLN A 93 -14.29 -4.31 -5.76
C GLN A 93 -14.09 -4.21 -4.24
N LEU A 94 -13.10 -4.92 -3.70
CA LEU A 94 -12.75 -4.89 -2.27
C LEU A 94 -11.97 -3.63 -1.88
N MET A 95 -11.24 -3.03 -2.82
CA MET A 95 -10.34 -1.90 -2.55
C MET A 95 -10.96 -0.73 -1.77
N PRO A 96 -12.19 -0.27 -2.04
CA PRO A 96 -12.77 0.83 -1.27
C PRO A 96 -12.94 0.50 0.22
N ALA A 97 -13.43 -0.71 0.54
CA ALA A 97 -13.58 -1.15 1.93
C ALA A 97 -12.21 -1.40 2.59
N PHE A 98 -11.26 -1.95 1.84
CA PHE A 98 -9.89 -2.14 2.31
C PHE A 98 -9.23 -0.80 2.65
N SER A 99 -9.38 0.22 1.80
CA SER A 99 -8.86 1.56 2.03
C SER A 99 -9.41 2.17 3.31
N LEU A 100 -10.73 2.10 3.51
CA LEU A 100 -11.40 2.62 4.70
C LEU A 100 -10.86 1.97 5.99
N VAL A 101 -10.68 0.65 6.00
CA VAL A 101 -10.13 -0.07 7.17
C VAL A 101 -8.70 0.37 7.46
N LEU A 102 -7.87 0.48 6.42
CA LEU A 102 -6.48 0.95 6.59
C LEU A 102 -6.42 2.38 7.11
N GLU A 103 -7.29 3.26 6.64
CA GLU A 103 -7.36 4.65 7.10
C GLU A 103 -7.76 4.73 8.59
N ILE A 104 -8.74 3.95 9.02
CA ILE A 104 -9.14 3.85 10.43
C ILE A 104 -7.97 3.36 11.30
N LEU A 105 -7.25 2.32 10.85
CA LEU A 105 -6.11 1.78 11.58
C LEU A 105 -4.96 2.79 11.65
N ALA A 106 -4.65 3.48 10.54
CA ALA A 106 -3.64 4.52 10.47
C ALA A 106 -3.96 5.66 11.44
N MET A 107 -5.21 6.15 11.43
CA MET A 107 -5.66 7.21 12.33
C MET A 107 -5.57 6.79 13.80
N ARG A 108 -5.94 5.54 14.13
CA ARG A 108 -5.78 4.99 15.49
C ARG A 108 -4.32 4.95 15.91
N MET A 109 -3.42 4.46 15.07
CA MET A 109 -1.99 4.43 15.37
C MET A 109 -1.41 5.83 15.60
N ILE A 110 -1.79 6.80 14.76
CA ILE A 110 -1.35 8.20 14.92
C ILE A 110 -1.86 8.78 16.26
N ALA A 111 -3.12 8.56 16.60
CA ALA A 111 -3.70 9.01 17.86
C ALA A 111 -2.97 8.41 19.07
N CYS A 112 -2.71 7.09 19.06
CA CYS A 112 -1.95 6.41 20.12
C CYS A 112 -0.55 7.01 20.27
N ASN A 113 0.18 7.16 19.17
CA ASN A 113 1.54 7.71 19.19
C ASN A 113 1.57 9.14 19.74
N LEU A 114 0.57 9.96 19.40
CA LEU A 114 0.46 11.32 19.90
C LEU A 114 0.17 11.31 21.41
N MET A 115 -0.76 10.48 21.86
CA MET A 115 -1.08 10.34 23.29
C MET A 115 0.10 9.83 24.10
N ASP A 116 0.85 8.84 23.61
CA ASP A 116 2.06 8.35 24.28
C ASP A 116 3.13 9.45 24.40
N THR A 117 3.29 10.27 23.37
CA THR A 117 4.26 11.37 23.35
C THR A 117 3.87 12.51 24.29
N TYR A 118 2.57 12.83 24.41
CA TYR A 118 2.10 14.01 25.14
C TYR A 118 1.58 13.72 26.56
N LEU A 119 1.10 12.50 26.83
CA LEU A 119 0.52 12.11 28.12
C LEU A 119 1.37 11.05 28.85
N GLY A 120 2.26 10.35 28.14
CA GLY A 120 2.94 9.17 28.63
C GLY A 120 2.06 7.92 28.49
N HIS A 121 2.71 6.77 28.25
CA HIS A 121 2.09 5.51 27.86
C HIS A 121 0.85 5.11 28.68
N SER A 122 0.93 5.17 30.02
CA SER A 122 -0.19 4.76 30.89
C SER A 122 -1.39 5.70 30.88
N ALA A 123 -1.17 6.99 30.59
CA ALA A 123 -2.26 7.96 30.49
C ALA A 123 -2.86 7.99 29.08
N GLY A 124 -2.07 7.68 28.05
CA GLY A 124 -2.54 7.53 26.68
C GLY A 124 -3.49 6.35 26.49
N GLU A 125 -3.13 5.17 26.99
CA GLU A 125 -3.96 3.95 26.90
C GLU A 125 -5.35 4.17 27.50
N ARG A 126 -5.43 4.80 28.67
CA ARG A 126 -6.69 5.09 29.37
C ARG A 126 -7.58 6.13 28.66
N VAL A 127 -7.01 7.02 27.86
CA VAL A 127 -7.79 7.94 27.02
C VAL A 127 -8.32 7.23 25.77
N ILE A 128 -7.52 6.35 25.14
CA ILE A 128 -7.94 5.53 23.99
C ILE A 128 -9.11 4.62 24.37
N ASP A 129 -9.04 4.02 25.56
CA ASP A 129 -10.08 3.14 26.07
C ASP A 129 -11.31 3.89 26.63
N GLY A 130 -11.29 5.22 26.58
CA GLY A 130 -12.41 6.08 26.99
C GLY A 130 -12.59 6.21 28.50
N GLU A 131 -11.62 5.79 29.31
CA GLU A 131 -11.68 5.90 30.78
C GLU A 131 -11.45 7.33 31.31
N ILE A 132 -10.82 8.19 30.50
CA ILE A 132 -10.51 9.58 30.87
C ILE A 132 -11.21 10.53 29.89
N TYR A 133 -12.25 11.20 30.37
CA TYR A 133 -12.96 12.28 29.68
C TYR A 133 -12.70 13.60 30.41
N ARG A 134 -12.22 14.64 29.71
CA ARG A 134 -12.17 16.01 30.26
C ARG A 134 -13.34 16.80 29.67
N ALA A 135 -14.31 17.13 30.52
CA ALA A 135 -15.40 18.06 30.23
C ALA A 135 -14.92 19.52 30.38
#